data_AF-A0A9P5ZXU0-F1
#
_entry.id   AF-A0A9P5ZXU0-F1
#
_cell.length_a   1.000
_cell.length_b   1.000
_cell.length_c   1.000
_cell.angle_alpha   90.00
_cell.angle_beta   90.00
_cell.angle_gamma   90.00
#
_symmetry.space_group_name_H-M   'P 1'
#
loop_
_entity.id
_entity.type
_entity.pdbx_description
1 polymer ?
#
loop_
_entity_poly.entity_id
_entity_poly.type
_entity_poly.pdbx_seq_one_letter_code
_entity_poly.pdbx_strand_id
1 'polypeptide(L)'
;MINKQQINSCHLHSFLILLNGEDDASIQTLIDPTNHQNVPQAMKLMATISQLPLLKGSFVRPVVFYEPFVMPTWLLEKQLTSLAKFAFLAFAHHRLHGTGFMMNQLYADLQEVAKTVFFNVAKQKEVDGSKLFYLYQQGSDRLEQMFGDVRMMLHLCERLSDCIDVNHRAHRQLSYTGTEGVDHVNTRYFTGNLVVNDVNLDSVWKSGQIVDGVDFLRPYGGGRCKPARLPIP
;
A
#
# COMPACT_ATOMS: atom_id res chain seq x y z
N MET A 1 5.49 -0.16 -18.23
CA MET A 1 6.04 0.61 -19.36
C MET A 1 5.95 2.08 -18.97
N ILE A 2 7.10 2.76 -18.86
CA ILE A 2 7.18 4.19 -18.50
C ILE A 2 7.88 4.89 -19.65
N ASN A 3 7.29 5.94 -20.22
CA ASN A 3 7.85 6.64 -21.38
C ASN A 3 8.27 5.68 -22.53
N LYS A 4 7.48 4.63 -22.78
CA LYS A 4 7.76 3.55 -23.76
C LYS A 4 8.92 2.61 -23.42
N GLN A 5 9.53 2.70 -22.24
CA GLN A 5 10.52 1.73 -21.76
C GLN A 5 9.88 0.71 -20.80
N GLN A 6 10.21 -0.56 -20.99
CA GLN A 6 9.84 -1.63 -20.07
C GLN A 6 10.88 -1.70 -18.96
N ILE A 7 10.51 -1.31 -17.74
CA ILE A 7 11.37 -1.50 -16.57
C ILE A 7 11.34 -3.00 -16.26
N ASN A 8 12.52 -3.61 -16.28
CA ASN A 8 12.74 -5.00 -15.91
C ASN A 8 13.75 -5.06 -14.75
N SER A 9 13.95 -6.24 -14.18
CA SER A 9 14.88 -6.45 -13.06
C SER A 9 16.29 -5.91 -13.36
N CYS A 10 16.80 -6.12 -14.59
CA CYS A 10 18.12 -5.63 -15.00
C CYS A 10 18.20 -4.10 -14.99
N HIS A 11 17.20 -3.40 -15.54
CA HIS A 11 17.14 -1.94 -15.51
C HIS A 11 17.10 -1.42 -14.07
N LEU A 12 16.30 -2.06 -13.20
CA LEU A 12 16.19 -1.70 -11.80
C LEU A 12 17.52 -1.90 -11.07
N HIS A 13 18.19 -3.03 -11.29
CA HIS A 13 19.50 -3.34 -10.74
C HIS A 13 20.55 -2.28 -11.10
N SER A 14 20.61 -1.86 -12.38
CA SER A 14 21.54 -0.81 -12.83
C SER A 14 21.31 0.54 -12.16
N PHE A 15 20.08 0.86 -11.74
CA PHE A 15 19.81 2.10 -11.00
C PHE A 15 20.06 1.95 -9.50
N LEU A 16 19.74 0.80 -8.92
CA LEU A 16 19.90 0.55 -7.48
C LEU A 16 21.38 0.49 -7.08
N ILE A 17 22.27 -0.03 -7.94
CA ILE A 17 23.72 -0.09 -7.67
C ILE A 17 24.39 1.28 -7.61
N LEU A 18 23.71 2.32 -8.11
CA LEU A 18 24.19 3.71 -8.04
C LEU A 18 23.88 4.39 -6.69
N LEU A 19 23.09 3.75 -5.82
CA LEU A 19 22.82 4.26 -4.48
C LEU A 19 23.97 3.91 -3.54
N ASN A 20 24.43 4.88 -2.75
CA ASN A 20 25.50 4.66 -1.79
C ASN A 20 25.05 3.70 -0.68
N GLY A 21 25.70 2.54 -0.55
CA GLY A 21 25.55 1.63 0.60
C GLY A 21 24.92 0.27 0.34
N GLU A 22 24.55 -0.06 -0.89
CA GLU A 22 24.07 -1.40 -1.27
C GLU A 22 25.12 -2.10 -2.16
N ASP A 23 25.44 -3.37 -1.86
CA ASP A 23 26.32 -4.20 -2.67
C ASP A 23 25.52 -5.04 -3.69
N ASP A 24 26.21 -5.57 -4.71
CA ASP A 24 25.60 -6.34 -5.80
C ASP A 24 24.76 -7.53 -5.28
N ALA A 25 25.26 -8.21 -4.24
CA ALA A 25 24.59 -9.33 -3.60
C ALA A 25 23.30 -8.92 -2.87
N SER A 26 23.29 -7.79 -2.15
CA SER A 26 22.08 -7.26 -1.51
C SER A 26 21.03 -6.88 -2.55
N ILE A 27 21.41 -6.28 -3.68
CA ILE A 27 20.48 -5.89 -4.75
C ILE A 27 19.89 -7.11 -5.45
N GLN A 28 20.70 -8.12 -5.77
CA GLN A 28 20.22 -9.38 -6.33
C GLN A 28 19.19 -10.03 -5.41
N THR A 29 19.49 -10.05 -4.11
CA THR A 29 18.54 -10.51 -3.10
C THR A 29 17.28 -9.65 -3.14
N LEU A 30 17.39 -8.33 -3.17
CA LEU A 30 16.28 -7.39 -3.10
C LEU A 30 15.28 -7.50 -4.27
N ILE A 31 15.75 -7.86 -5.46
CA ILE A 31 14.92 -7.97 -6.68
C ILE A 31 14.52 -9.44 -6.95
N ASP A 32 15.00 -10.40 -6.16
CA ASP A 32 14.69 -11.82 -6.35
C ASP A 32 13.18 -12.11 -6.17
N PRO A 33 12.46 -12.55 -7.22
CA PRO A 33 11.04 -12.85 -7.14
C PRO A 33 10.73 -14.21 -6.49
N THR A 34 11.74 -15.01 -6.17
CA THR A 34 11.55 -16.41 -5.70
C THR A 34 10.78 -16.47 -4.37
N ASN A 35 10.96 -15.45 -3.51
CA ASN A 35 10.25 -15.34 -2.25
C ASN A 35 9.16 -14.25 -2.29
N HIS A 36 8.11 -14.50 -3.09
CA HIS A 36 6.98 -13.58 -3.29
C HIS A 36 6.14 -13.27 -2.03
N GLN A 37 6.39 -13.96 -0.91
CA GLN A 37 5.72 -13.74 0.38
C GLN A 37 6.56 -12.91 1.37
N ASN A 38 7.78 -12.51 1.02
CA ASN A 38 8.66 -11.74 1.91
C ASN A 38 8.31 -10.24 1.89
N VAL A 39 7.29 -9.88 2.68
CA VAL A 39 6.82 -8.50 2.81
C VAL A 39 7.93 -7.54 3.27
N PRO A 40 8.77 -7.85 4.29
CA PRO A 40 9.89 -6.97 4.67
C PRO A 40 10.85 -6.65 3.52
N GLN A 41 11.17 -7.64 2.68
CA GLN A 41 12.04 -7.47 1.52
C GLN A 41 11.41 -6.58 0.45
N ALA A 42 10.13 -6.77 0.16
CA ALA A 42 9.37 -5.88 -0.73
C ALA A 42 9.34 -4.45 -0.19
N MET A 43 9.19 -4.27 1.13
CA MET A 43 9.22 -2.95 1.77
C MET A 43 10.60 -2.29 1.67
N LYS A 44 11.68 -3.04 1.91
CA LYS A 44 13.05 -2.56 1.70
C LYS A 44 13.24 -2.13 0.24
N LEU A 45 12.79 -2.92 -0.72
CA LEU A 45 12.86 -2.58 -2.15
C LEU A 45 12.16 -1.26 -2.45
N MET A 46 10.93 -1.08 -1.96
CA MET A 46 10.13 0.13 -2.19
C MET A 46 10.78 1.37 -1.55
N ALA A 47 11.35 1.22 -0.36
CA ALA A 47 12.11 2.26 0.32
C ALA A 47 13.39 2.62 -0.45
N THR A 48 14.13 1.64 -0.99
CA THR A 48 15.34 1.91 -1.78
C THR A 48 14.99 2.60 -3.11
N ILE A 49 13.92 2.16 -3.79
CA ILE A 49 13.41 2.81 -5.01
C ILE A 49 13.04 4.27 -4.75
N SER A 50 12.50 4.60 -3.56
CA SER A 50 12.13 5.97 -3.21
C SER A 50 13.29 6.97 -3.22
N GLN A 51 14.52 6.47 -3.01
CA GLN A 51 15.74 7.29 -2.94
C GLN A 51 16.27 7.64 -4.33
N LEU A 52 15.79 6.97 -5.39
CA LEU A 52 16.27 7.21 -6.74
C LEU A 52 15.89 8.62 -7.24
N PRO A 53 16.89 9.47 -7.60
CA PRO A 53 16.65 10.85 -8.00
C PRO A 53 15.86 10.99 -9.31
N LEU A 54 15.81 9.93 -10.12
CA LEU A 54 15.09 9.85 -11.40
C LEU A 54 13.56 9.83 -11.27
N LEU A 55 13.00 9.60 -10.07
CA LEU A 55 11.55 9.52 -9.84
C LEU A 55 10.90 10.88 -9.53
N LYS A 56 11.52 11.98 -9.93
CA LYS A 56 11.08 13.35 -9.57
C LYS A 56 9.97 13.95 -10.45
N GLY A 57 9.49 13.29 -11.51
CA GLY A 57 8.63 13.99 -12.49
C GLY A 57 7.37 13.30 -13.03
N SER A 58 7.16 11.99 -12.91
CA SER A 58 6.02 11.36 -13.61
C SER A 58 5.70 9.93 -13.17
N PHE A 59 6.24 9.49 -12.04
CA PHE A 59 6.04 8.12 -11.58
C PHE A 59 5.09 8.15 -10.38
N VAL A 60 4.15 7.21 -10.35
CA VAL A 60 3.47 6.85 -9.10
C VAL A 60 4.55 6.37 -8.16
N ARG A 61 5.06 7.26 -7.32
CA ARG A 61 6.06 6.87 -6.32
C ARG A 61 5.41 5.77 -5.50
N PRO A 62 6.00 4.57 -5.42
CA PRO A 62 5.39 3.46 -4.70
C PRO A 62 5.16 3.82 -3.21
N VAL A 63 6.02 4.72 -2.74
CA VAL A 63 5.95 5.55 -1.54
C VAL A 63 4.56 6.10 -1.22
N VAL A 64 3.84 6.64 -2.20
CA VAL A 64 2.52 7.27 -2.00
C VAL A 64 1.48 6.23 -1.55
N PHE A 65 1.68 4.95 -1.91
CA PHE A 65 0.81 3.86 -1.49
C PHE A 65 1.19 3.26 -0.13
N TYR A 66 2.47 2.95 0.12
CA TYR A 66 2.84 2.18 1.32
C TYR A 66 3.04 3.04 2.58
N GLU A 67 3.51 4.29 2.45
CA GLU A 67 3.77 5.16 3.62
C GLU A 67 2.56 5.37 4.54
N PRO A 68 1.32 5.50 4.03
CA PRO A 68 0.11 5.55 4.85
C PRO A 68 -0.02 4.44 5.89
N PHE A 69 0.53 3.26 5.59
CA PHE A 69 0.41 2.07 6.44
C PHE A 69 1.56 1.92 7.43
N VAL A 70 2.69 2.59 7.19
CA VAL A 70 3.93 2.34 7.94
C VAL A 70 4.36 3.56 8.76
N MET A 71 3.99 4.77 8.36
CA MET A 71 4.48 5.99 9.01
C MET A 71 3.74 6.26 10.33
N PRO A 72 4.41 6.11 11.51
CA PRO A 72 3.74 6.17 12.81
C PRO A 72 3.31 7.58 13.20
N THR A 73 4.04 8.59 12.72
CA THR A 73 3.84 10.00 13.08
C THR A 73 2.79 10.70 12.22
N TRP A 74 2.27 10.03 11.19
CA TRP A 74 1.34 10.65 10.26
C TRP A 74 -0.06 10.76 10.85
N LEU A 75 -0.71 11.90 10.56
CA LEU A 75 -2.13 12.11 10.82
C LEU A 75 -2.96 11.26 9.87
N LEU A 76 -4.15 10.83 10.30
CA LEU A 76 -5.09 10.08 9.45
C LEU A 76 -5.44 10.86 8.19
N GLU A 77 -5.63 12.19 8.29
CA GLU A 77 -5.86 13.06 7.13
C GLU A 77 -4.75 12.95 6.09
N LYS A 78 -3.48 12.95 6.53
CA LYS A 78 -2.32 12.83 5.65
C LYS A 78 -2.23 11.45 5.01
N GLN A 79 -2.51 10.40 5.79
CA GLN A 79 -2.53 9.02 5.30
C GLN A 79 -3.59 8.86 4.19
N LEU A 80 -4.82 9.31 4.45
CA LEU A 80 -5.91 9.26 3.47
C LEU A 80 -5.64 10.14 2.24
N THR A 81 -5.02 11.30 2.42
CA THR A 81 -4.64 12.18 1.31
C THR A 81 -3.64 11.48 0.40
N SER A 82 -2.65 10.80 0.96
CA SER A 82 -1.68 10.02 0.19
C SER A 82 -2.34 8.85 -0.54
N LEU A 83 -3.25 8.10 0.10
CA LEU A 83 -4.02 7.05 -0.57
C LEU A 83 -4.89 7.58 -1.72
N ALA A 84 -5.55 8.73 -1.54
CA ALA A 84 -6.30 9.38 -2.60
C ALA A 84 -5.39 9.76 -3.77
N LYS A 85 -4.23 10.38 -3.50
CA LYS A 85 -3.21 10.70 -4.53
C LYS A 85 -2.81 9.45 -5.31
N PHE A 86 -2.50 8.37 -4.60
CA PHE A 86 -2.16 7.11 -5.24
C PHE A 86 -3.28 6.60 -6.14
N ALA A 87 -4.54 6.59 -5.66
CA ALA A 87 -5.68 6.11 -6.44
C ALA A 87 -5.85 6.90 -7.75
N PHE A 88 -5.73 8.22 -7.71
CA PHE A 88 -5.81 9.08 -8.90
C PHE A 88 -4.63 8.88 -9.85
N LEU A 89 -3.41 8.80 -9.34
CA LEU A 89 -2.22 8.56 -10.14
C LEU A 89 -2.25 7.17 -10.80
N ALA A 90 -2.61 6.13 -10.04
CA ALA A 90 -2.77 4.77 -10.55
C ALA A 90 -3.85 4.71 -11.64
N PHE A 91 -4.97 5.41 -11.47
CA PHE A 91 -6.00 5.54 -12.50
C PHE A 91 -5.47 6.23 -13.76
N ALA A 92 -4.77 7.36 -13.63
CA ALA A 92 -4.24 8.09 -14.78
C ALA A 92 -3.24 7.22 -15.58
N HIS A 93 -2.31 6.55 -14.90
CA HIS A 93 -1.34 5.68 -15.55
C HIS A 93 -1.96 4.41 -16.13
N HIS A 94 -2.91 3.78 -15.44
CA HIS A 94 -3.63 2.62 -15.96
C HIS A 94 -4.46 2.98 -17.19
N ARG A 95 -5.10 4.15 -17.19
CA ARG A 95 -5.83 4.64 -18.37
C ARG A 95 -4.92 4.93 -19.56
N LEU A 96 -3.70 5.43 -19.33
CA LEU A 96 -2.76 5.79 -20.39
C LEU A 96 -1.97 4.59 -20.94
N HIS A 97 -1.65 3.62 -20.10
CA HIS A 97 -0.75 2.52 -20.45
C HIS A 97 -1.38 1.12 -20.34
N GLY A 98 -2.61 1.03 -19.83
CA GLY A 98 -3.35 -0.22 -19.65
C GLY A 98 -2.58 -1.25 -18.82
N THR A 99 -2.66 -2.50 -19.27
CA THR A 99 -1.93 -3.64 -18.70
C THR A 99 -0.40 -3.52 -18.80
N GLY A 100 0.10 -2.61 -19.64
CA GLY A 100 1.52 -2.29 -19.72
C GLY A 100 2.05 -1.57 -18.49
N PHE A 101 1.19 -0.93 -17.68
CA PHE A 101 1.55 -0.34 -16.39
C PHE A 101 1.43 -1.34 -15.24
N MET A 102 0.27 -1.98 -15.10
CA MET A 102 0.01 -3.05 -14.12
C MET A 102 -1.13 -3.94 -14.61
N MET A 103 -1.17 -5.19 -14.15
CA MET A 103 -2.26 -6.12 -14.49
C MET A 103 -3.61 -5.59 -14.00
N ASN A 104 -4.70 -5.89 -14.72
CA ASN A 104 -6.04 -5.42 -14.37
C ASN A 104 -6.47 -5.87 -12.96
N GLN A 105 -6.08 -7.07 -12.56
CA GLN A 105 -6.36 -7.60 -11.22
C GLN A 105 -5.68 -6.73 -10.15
N LEU A 106 -4.36 -6.54 -10.26
CA LEU A 106 -3.59 -5.70 -9.34
C LEU A 106 -4.14 -4.27 -9.27
N TYR A 107 -4.50 -3.69 -10.42
CA TYR A 107 -5.15 -2.37 -10.46
C TYR A 107 -6.47 -2.35 -9.68
N ALA A 108 -7.34 -3.34 -9.92
CA ALA A 108 -8.63 -3.43 -9.25
C ALA A 108 -8.45 -3.57 -7.73
N ASP A 109 -7.56 -4.47 -7.30
CA ASP A 109 -7.26 -4.70 -5.89
C ASP A 109 -6.74 -3.44 -5.20
N LEU A 110 -5.81 -2.71 -5.84
CA LEU A 110 -5.25 -1.46 -5.32
C LEU A 110 -6.29 -0.33 -5.21
N GLN A 111 -7.21 -0.23 -6.17
CA GLN A 111 -8.33 0.72 -6.10
C GLN A 111 -9.32 0.32 -5.00
N GLU A 112 -9.54 -0.98 -4.81
CA GLU A 112 -10.45 -1.49 -3.78
C GLU A 112 -9.92 -1.22 -2.37
N VAL A 113 -8.60 -1.31 -2.16
CA VAL A 113 -7.96 -0.88 -0.90
C VAL A 113 -8.30 0.58 -0.59
N ALA A 114 -8.11 1.48 -1.56
CA ALA A 114 -8.43 2.90 -1.35
C ALA A 114 -9.92 3.10 -1.03
N LYS A 115 -10.84 2.52 -1.82
CA LYS A 115 -12.28 2.65 -1.57
C LYS A 115 -12.70 2.11 -0.22
N THR A 116 -12.23 0.92 0.14
CA THR A 116 -12.56 0.24 1.41
C THR A 116 -12.12 1.07 2.59
N VAL A 117 -10.91 1.64 2.55
CA VAL A 117 -10.42 2.53 3.61
C VAL A 117 -11.32 3.75 3.75
N PHE A 118 -11.65 4.45 2.66
CA PHE A 118 -12.52 5.64 2.73
C PHE A 118 -13.92 5.30 3.24
N PHE A 119 -14.49 4.18 2.79
CA PHE A 119 -15.78 3.69 3.27
C PHE A 119 -15.75 3.35 4.76
N ASN A 120 -14.72 2.65 5.22
CA ASN A 120 -14.59 2.26 6.63
C ASN A 120 -14.37 3.46 7.55
N VAL A 121 -13.64 4.49 7.10
CA VAL A 121 -13.52 5.77 7.83
C VAL A 121 -14.88 6.47 7.90
N ALA A 122 -15.62 6.55 6.80
CA ALA A 122 -16.97 7.13 6.80
C ALA A 122 -17.91 6.37 7.73
N LYS A 123 -17.91 5.04 7.67
CA LYS A 123 -18.68 4.17 8.56
C LYS A 123 -18.29 4.39 10.02
N GLN A 124 -17.00 4.52 10.33
CA GLN A 124 -16.54 4.76 11.70
C GLN A 124 -16.99 6.14 12.20
N LYS A 125 -17.09 7.17 11.35
CA LYS A 125 -17.67 8.47 11.74
C LYS A 125 -19.10 8.33 12.23
N GLU A 126 -19.93 7.57 11.52
CA GLU A 126 -21.35 7.36 11.86
C GLU A 126 -21.52 6.50 13.12
N VAL A 127 -20.66 5.50 13.32
CA VAL A 127 -20.73 4.61 14.50
C VAL A 127 -20.18 5.29 15.75
N ASP A 128 -18.94 5.79 15.69
CA ASP A 128 -18.27 6.52 16.75
C ASP A 128 -17.03 7.23 16.20
N GLY A 129 -17.21 8.48 15.80
CA GLY A 129 -16.13 9.29 15.22
C GLY A 129 -15.04 9.72 16.20
N SER A 130 -15.21 9.48 17.52
CA SER A 130 -14.17 9.80 18.52
C SER A 130 -13.06 8.75 18.57
N LYS A 131 -13.26 7.58 17.95
CA LYS A 131 -12.29 6.49 17.99
C LYS A 131 -11.13 6.72 17.03
N LEU A 132 -10.00 6.09 17.37
CA LEU A 132 -8.82 6.01 16.52
C LEU A 132 -9.04 4.99 15.41
N PHE A 133 -8.61 5.32 14.20
CA PHE A 133 -8.69 4.43 13.05
C PHE A 133 -7.30 4.12 12.51
N TYR A 134 -6.92 2.85 12.60
CA TYR A 134 -5.61 2.37 12.18
C TYR A 134 -5.70 1.73 10.79
N LEU A 135 -5.10 2.37 9.78
CA LEU A 135 -5.13 1.88 8.39
C LEU A 135 -4.53 0.49 8.24
N TYR A 136 -3.42 0.21 8.91
CA TYR A 136 -2.74 -1.09 8.81
C TYR A 136 -3.62 -2.24 9.35
N GLN A 137 -4.59 -1.96 10.22
CA GLN A 137 -5.52 -2.97 10.75
C GLN A 137 -6.65 -3.31 9.77
N GLN A 138 -6.75 -2.62 8.63
CA GLN A 138 -7.72 -2.94 7.59
C GLN A 138 -7.31 -4.16 6.74
N GLY A 139 -6.09 -4.67 6.92
CA GLY A 139 -5.61 -5.89 6.30
C GLY A 139 -6.16 -7.17 6.95
N SER A 140 -5.94 -8.31 6.28
CA SER A 140 -6.34 -9.64 6.76
C SER A 140 -5.33 -10.27 7.72
N ASP A 141 -4.20 -9.63 8.01
CA ASP A 141 -3.08 -10.21 8.78
C ASP A 141 -3.51 -10.82 10.12
N ARG A 142 -4.45 -10.17 10.82
CA ARG A 142 -4.99 -10.68 12.10
C ARG A 142 -5.83 -11.94 11.90
N LEU A 143 -6.58 -12.03 10.80
CA LEU A 143 -7.32 -13.23 10.43
C LEU A 143 -6.35 -14.34 9.99
N GLU A 144 -5.30 -14.01 9.24
CA GLU A 144 -4.26 -14.96 8.85
C GLU A 144 -3.53 -15.53 10.08
N GLN A 145 -3.20 -14.68 11.05
CA GLN A 145 -2.63 -15.11 12.32
C GLN A 145 -3.59 -16.07 13.05
N MET A 146 -4.88 -15.73 13.15
CA MET A 146 -5.88 -16.62 13.73
C MET A 146 -5.99 -17.96 12.97
N PHE A 147 -5.94 -17.94 11.64
CA PHE A 147 -5.92 -19.18 10.85
C PHE A 147 -4.65 -20.00 11.09
N GLY A 148 -3.50 -19.35 11.26
CA GLY A 148 -2.24 -19.97 11.64
C GLY A 148 -2.32 -20.66 13.01
N ASP A 149 -2.86 -19.96 14.00
CA ASP A 149 -3.06 -20.47 15.36
C ASP A 149 -4.03 -21.67 15.35
N VAL A 150 -5.16 -21.56 14.65
CA VAL A 150 -6.14 -22.65 14.51
C VAL A 150 -5.51 -23.86 13.80
N ARG A 151 -4.75 -23.64 12.72
CA ARG A 151 -4.06 -24.72 11.99
C ARG A 151 -3.01 -25.39 12.87
N MET A 152 -2.32 -24.64 13.73
CA MET A 152 -1.36 -25.21 14.68
C MET A 152 -2.08 -26.02 15.75
N MET A 153 -3.17 -25.50 16.32
CA MET A 153 -3.97 -26.23 17.29
C MET A 153 -4.58 -27.50 16.69
N LEU A 154 -5.03 -27.48 15.43
CA LEU A 154 -5.54 -28.68 14.75
C LEU A 154 -4.44 -29.73 14.59
N HIS A 155 -3.25 -29.35 14.11
CA HIS A 155 -2.09 -30.26 14.04
C HIS A 155 -1.64 -30.75 15.42
N LEU A 156 -1.80 -29.92 16.45
CA LEU A 156 -1.50 -30.30 17.82
C LEU A 156 -2.56 -31.29 18.33
N CYS A 157 -3.85 -31.07 18.09
CA CYS A 157 -4.94 -32.01 18.39
C CYS A 157 -4.74 -33.39 17.75
N GLU A 158 -4.21 -33.46 16.53
CA GLU A 158 -3.83 -34.73 15.89
C GLU A 158 -2.61 -35.41 16.55
N ARG A 159 -1.80 -34.67 17.33
CA ARG A 159 -0.60 -35.14 18.04
C ARG A 159 -0.75 -35.19 19.56
N LEU A 160 -1.87 -34.69 20.11
CA LEU A 160 -2.20 -34.59 21.54
C LEU A 160 -2.66 -35.93 22.16
N SER A 161 -2.07 -37.05 21.73
CA SER A 161 -1.87 -38.17 22.64
C SER A 161 -0.79 -37.84 23.69
N ASP A 162 0.07 -36.83 23.46
CA ASP A 162 1.10 -36.41 24.41
C ASP A 162 1.14 -34.86 24.55
N CYS A 163 0.94 -34.40 25.79
CA CYS A 163 1.30 -33.08 26.35
C CYS A 163 0.32 -31.90 26.21
N ILE A 164 -0.49 -31.75 27.26
CA ILE A 164 -1.08 -30.48 27.74
C ILE A 164 0.05 -29.58 28.24
N ASP A 165 0.38 -28.52 27.50
CA ASP A 165 0.66 -27.15 27.98
C ASP A 165 1.32 -26.38 26.82
N VAL A 166 0.54 -25.61 26.06
CA VAL A 166 1.14 -24.63 25.15
C VAL A 166 0.42 -23.30 25.27
N ASN A 167 0.92 -22.50 26.19
CA ASN A 167 0.68 -21.05 26.20
C ASN A 167 1.49 -20.43 25.05
N HIS A 168 0.87 -20.36 23.87
CA HIS A 168 1.48 -19.87 22.64
C HIS A 168 1.75 -18.36 22.70
N ARG A 169 2.97 -17.98 23.07
CA ARG A 169 3.49 -16.64 22.78
C ARG A 169 3.54 -16.48 21.25
N ALA A 170 2.89 -15.43 20.75
CA ALA A 170 2.83 -15.05 19.35
C ALA A 170 4.18 -15.24 18.65
N HIS A 171 4.14 -15.83 17.46
CA HIS A 171 5.29 -16.01 16.60
C HIS A 171 6.10 -14.71 16.50
N ARG A 172 7.43 -14.82 16.67
CA ARG A 172 8.36 -13.73 16.42
C ARG A 172 8.38 -13.43 14.92
N GLN A 173 7.45 -12.60 14.45
CA GLN A 173 7.54 -12.02 13.12
C GLN A 173 8.59 -10.89 13.14
N LEU A 174 9.39 -10.86 12.09
CA LEU A 174 10.31 -9.75 11.84
C LEU A 174 9.47 -8.48 11.64
N SER A 175 9.86 -7.41 12.31
CA SER A 175 9.34 -6.07 12.02
C SER A 175 9.58 -5.68 10.56
N TYR A 176 8.89 -4.66 10.06
CA TYR A 176 9.13 -4.13 8.69
C TYR A 176 10.58 -3.71 8.47
N THR A 177 11.33 -3.44 9.54
CA THR A 177 12.76 -3.07 9.53
C THR A 177 13.71 -4.26 9.65
N GLY A 178 13.22 -5.51 9.71
CA GLY A 178 14.04 -6.72 9.83
C GLY A 178 14.71 -6.91 11.18
N THR A 179 14.39 -6.08 12.17
CA THR A 179 14.90 -6.17 13.55
C THR A 179 13.97 -7.04 14.42
N GLU A 180 14.54 -7.90 15.27
CA GLU A 180 13.79 -8.56 16.37
C GLU A 180 13.37 -7.48 17.38
N GLY A 181 12.14 -6.97 17.27
CA GLY A 181 11.60 -5.98 18.21
C GLY A 181 10.51 -5.07 17.61
N VAL A 182 9.58 -4.69 18.50
CA VAL A 182 8.34 -3.90 18.29
C VAL A 182 7.51 -4.37 17.09
N ASP A 183 6.58 -5.26 17.41
CA ASP A 183 5.44 -5.61 16.58
C ASP A 183 4.69 -4.34 16.11
N HIS A 184 4.70 -4.08 14.80
CA HIS A 184 3.96 -2.97 14.19
C HIS A 184 2.45 -3.22 14.16
N VAL A 185 1.98 -4.40 14.57
CA VAL A 185 0.57 -4.64 14.87
C VAL A 185 0.15 -3.90 16.15
N ASN A 186 1.10 -3.45 16.97
CA ASN A 186 0.83 -2.71 18.20
C ASN A 186 0.37 -1.27 17.89
N THR A 187 -0.86 -0.94 18.32
CA THR A 187 -1.44 0.39 18.19
C THR A 187 -0.60 1.49 18.84
N ARG A 188 0.24 1.15 19.83
CA ARG A 188 1.19 2.07 20.48
C ARG A 188 2.33 2.54 19.58
N TYR A 189 2.56 1.87 18.45
CA TYR A 189 3.56 2.29 17.47
C TYR A 189 3.17 3.60 16.79
N PHE A 190 1.87 3.85 16.60
CA PHE A 190 1.35 5.05 15.94
C PHE A 190 1.13 6.17 16.95
N THR A 191 1.75 7.32 16.69
CA THR A 191 1.75 8.51 17.56
C THR A 191 1.03 9.70 16.93
N GLY A 192 0.72 9.65 15.63
CA GLY A 192 -0.09 10.65 14.95
C GLY A 192 -1.53 10.67 15.45
N ASN A 193 -2.23 11.80 15.24
CA ASN A 193 -3.66 11.87 15.50
C ASN A 193 -4.43 11.05 14.45
N LEU A 194 -5.07 9.97 14.91
CA LEU A 194 -5.84 9.05 14.08
C LEU A 194 -7.35 9.10 14.38
N VAL A 195 -7.82 10.15 15.05
CA VAL A 195 -9.25 10.33 15.34
C VAL A 195 -10.01 10.59 14.04
N VAL A 196 -11.08 9.82 13.82
CA VAL A 196 -11.84 9.86 12.56
C VAL A 196 -12.60 11.18 12.39
N ASN A 197 -13.13 11.75 13.47
CA ASN A 197 -13.87 13.01 13.42
C ASN A 197 -13.03 14.20 12.95
N ASP A 198 -11.73 14.18 13.20
CA ASP A 198 -10.84 15.29 12.85
C ASP A 198 -10.57 15.37 11.33
N VAL A 199 -10.98 14.34 10.57
CA VAL A 199 -10.73 14.26 9.14
C VAL A 199 -11.92 14.70 8.31
N ASN A 200 -11.71 15.62 7.36
CA ASN A 200 -12.70 15.95 6.34
C ASN A 200 -12.49 15.09 5.08
N LEU A 201 -13.34 14.08 4.88
CA LEU A 201 -13.21 13.12 3.77
C LEU A 201 -13.28 13.77 2.38
N ASP A 202 -14.15 14.76 2.20
CA ASP A 202 -14.31 15.47 0.92
C ASP A 202 -13.07 16.30 0.58
N SER A 203 -12.56 17.04 1.57
CA SER A 203 -11.33 17.83 1.43
C SER A 203 -10.13 16.96 1.08
N VAL A 204 -9.97 15.84 1.78
CA VAL A 204 -8.87 14.89 1.58
C VAL A 204 -8.92 14.26 0.19
N TRP A 205 -10.10 13.80 -0.24
CA TRP A 205 -10.29 13.19 -1.56
C TRP A 205 -9.96 14.19 -2.68
N LYS A 206 -10.48 15.43 -2.58
CA LYS A 206 -10.19 16.51 -3.53
C LYS A 206 -8.72 16.90 -3.54
N SER A 207 -8.07 16.95 -2.38
CA SER A 207 -6.64 17.25 -2.26
C SER A 207 -5.78 16.18 -2.95
N GLY A 208 -6.24 14.93 -2.96
CA GLY A 208 -5.61 13.87 -3.73
C GLY A 208 -5.72 14.04 -5.24
N GLN A 209 -6.85 14.61 -5.71
CA GLN A 209 -7.12 14.86 -7.13
C GLN A 209 -6.27 16.00 -7.71
N ILE A 210 -5.93 17.01 -6.90
CA ILE A 210 -5.24 18.24 -7.34
C ILE A 210 -3.76 17.99 -7.70
N VAL A 211 -3.16 16.88 -7.26
CA VAL A 211 -1.75 16.57 -7.55
C VAL A 211 -1.63 15.80 -8.85
N ASP A 212 -1.05 16.45 -9.87
CA ASP A 212 -0.54 15.96 -11.16
C ASP A 212 -1.50 15.16 -12.07
N GLY A 213 -2.53 14.46 -11.57
CA GLY A 213 -3.42 13.64 -12.40
C GLY A 213 -4.26 14.45 -13.40
N VAL A 214 -4.68 15.66 -13.03
CA VAL A 214 -5.41 16.56 -13.94
C VAL A 214 -4.48 17.20 -14.97
N ASP A 215 -3.28 17.61 -14.55
CA ASP A 215 -2.29 18.23 -15.43
C ASP A 215 -1.63 17.23 -16.38
N PHE A 216 -1.48 15.97 -15.97
CA PHE A 216 -1.02 14.84 -16.81
C PHE A 216 -2.05 14.43 -17.87
N LEU A 217 -3.35 14.67 -17.60
CA LEU A 217 -4.45 14.41 -18.54
C LEU A 217 -4.79 15.62 -19.44
N ARG A 218 -4.34 16.84 -19.11
CA ARG A 218 -4.56 18.03 -19.96
C ARG A 218 -4.10 17.88 -21.42
N PRO A 219 -2.98 17.23 -21.75
CA PRO A 219 -2.58 17.03 -23.16
C PRO A 219 -3.54 16.13 -23.94
N TYR A 220 -4.34 15.30 -23.24
CA TYR A 220 -5.26 14.32 -23.83
C TYR A 220 -6.73 14.74 -23.76
N GLY A 221 -7.03 15.88 -23.10
CA GLY A 221 -8.37 16.40 -22.85
C GLY A 221 -8.94 17.34 -23.93
N GLY A 222 -8.38 17.35 -25.14
CA GLY A 222 -8.84 18.17 -26.27
C GLY A 222 -10.11 17.69 -26.98
N GLY A 223 -10.82 16.70 -26.43
CA GLY A 223 -12.09 16.20 -26.97
C GLY A 223 -13.22 16.45 -25.98
N ARG A 224 -13.94 17.56 -26.14
CA ARG A 224 -15.26 17.73 -25.52
C ARG A 224 -16.13 16.53 -25.89
N CYS A 225 -16.37 15.62 -24.96
CA CYS A 225 -17.51 14.71 -25.06
C CYS A 225 -18.77 15.58 -25.15
N LYS A 226 -19.33 15.69 -26.35
CA LYS A 226 -20.68 16.23 -26.52
C LYS A 226 -21.62 15.35 -25.70
N PRO A 227 -22.56 15.93 -24.94
CA PRO A 227 -23.56 15.13 -24.24
C PRO A 227 -24.32 14.31 -25.29
N ALA A 228 -24.35 12.99 -25.07
CA ALA A 228 -25.16 12.09 -25.87
C ALA A 228 -26.62 12.55 -25.78
N ARG A 229 -27.17 13.04 -26.90
CA ARG A 229 -28.62 13.20 -27.01
C ARG A 229 -29.21 11.79 -27.03
N LEU A 230 -29.90 11.43 -25.96
CA LEU A 230 -30.83 10.31 -25.98
C LEU A 230 -31.91 10.62 -27.04
N PRO A 231 -32.26 9.67 -27.91
CA PRO A 231 -33.41 9.82 -28.79
C PRO A 231 -34.67 9.77 -27.91
N ILE A 232 -35.46 10.85 -27.95
CA ILE A 232 -36.82 10.91 -27.42
C ILE A 232 -37.72 10.20 -28.45
N PRO A 233 -38.72 9.41 -28.01
CA PRO A 233 -39.53 8.52 -28.85
C PRO A 233 -40.19 9.15 -30.07
#